data_AF-C6SKV0-F1
#
_entry.id   AF-C6SKV0-F1
#
_cell.length_a   1.000
_cell.length_b   1.000
_cell.length_c   1.000
_cell.angle_alpha   90.00
_cell.angle_beta   90.00
_cell.angle_gamma   90.00
#
_symmetry.space_group_name_H-M   'P 1'
#
loop_
_entity.id
_entity.type
_entity.pdbx_description
1 polymer ?
#
loop_
_entity_poly.entity_id
_entity_poly.type
_entity_poly.pdbx_seq_one_letter_code
_entity_poly.pdbx_strand_id
1 'polypeptide(L)'
;MADMKKITPQNLRPLLSESLGHTDFVNFLNALIKFLRRGGKKCAGERFDLIIDTFKQDRELLSRFSRCFYIWLAQIHIYPALIKLGIFSRHSFAREMGIRIYERFSPSYKDFANLGEVFLYLFHSENDDKWLQTLNIRQWLVLYELIRSHAEPSKLQTAGIRLADARLRAIEMLSVWTASEAIEPDLIRIAPRLLEADSSFVALQRETAKLVEHYRNGTTPYDTAHLEVMFDQCFSQIDYLRRKGTGAGSGSSVKVAHLLERLRQTVDRLKLLTDIQTGAGQQQPPDHRADELPHLRGGRTIQHPPPAPQQHPYARPQHYRKQKPPRRTLHHPQPQRIFQNVLLGGRRAASSSP
;
A
#
# COMPACT_ATOMS: atom_id res chain seq x y z
N MET A 1 5.69 -23.03 -24.82
CA MET A 1 5.25 -21.61 -24.85
C MET A 1 6.25 -20.84 -25.68
N ALA A 2 5.81 -20.17 -26.75
CA ALA A 2 6.71 -19.38 -27.60
C ALA A 2 7.26 -18.20 -26.77
N ASP A 3 8.58 -18.12 -26.64
CA ASP A 3 9.23 -17.04 -25.92
C ASP A 3 9.10 -15.76 -26.75
N MET A 4 8.59 -14.69 -26.15
CA MET A 4 8.31 -13.45 -26.87
C MET A 4 9.61 -12.86 -27.44
N LYS A 5 9.58 -12.39 -28.69
CA LYS A 5 10.75 -11.78 -29.33
C LYS A 5 11.31 -10.64 -28.48
N LYS A 6 12.64 -10.50 -28.54
CA LYS A 6 13.40 -9.55 -27.73
C LYS A 6 13.03 -8.10 -28.10
N ILE A 7 12.35 -7.39 -27.18
CA ILE A 7 12.01 -5.95 -27.35
C ILE A 7 13.27 -5.08 -27.30
N THR A 8 13.48 -4.20 -28.28
CA THR A 8 14.53 -3.19 -28.42
C THR A 8 13.87 -1.83 -28.72
N PRO A 9 14.59 -0.69 -28.58
CA PRO A 9 14.02 0.61 -28.93
C PRO A 9 13.47 0.68 -30.36
N GLN A 10 14.15 0.04 -31.32
CA GLN A 10 13.79 0.07 -32.73
C GLN A 10 12.57 -0.80 -33.08
N ASN A 11 12.32 -1.85 -32.30
CA ASN A 11 11.21 -2.79 -32.57
C ASN A 11 10.10 -2.72 -31.50
N LEU A 12 10.16 -1.75 -30.59
CA LEU A 12 9.22 -1.61 -29.48
C LEU A 12 7.79 -1.57 -30.01
N ARG A 13 7.45 -0.55 -30.80
CA ARG A 13 6.11 -0.40 -31.38
C ARG A 13 5.60 -1.65 -32.12
N PRO A 14 6.30 -2.18 -33.15
CA PRO A 14 5.79 -3.33 -33.90
C PRO A 14 5.64 -4.59 -33.04
N LEU A 15 6.56 -4.86 -32.10
CA LEU A 15 6.43 -6.01 -31.21
C LEU A 15 5.32 -5.85 -30.18
N LEU A 16 5.08 -4.64 -29.68
CA LEU A 16 3.95 -4.39 -28.78
C LEU A 16 2.63 -4.66 -29.51
N SER A 17 2.49 -4.17 -30.75
CA SER A 17 1.28 -4.36 -31.57
C SER A 17 1.04 -5.82 -32.01
N GLU A 18 2.10 -6.56 -32.35
CA GLU A 18 2.05 -7.98 -32.73
C GLU A 18 1.72 -8.88 -31.52
N SER A 19 2.29 -8.58 -30.35
CA SER A 19 2.17 -9.46 -29.18
C SER A 19 0.84 -9.29 -28.42
N LEU A 20 0.21 -8.11 -28.52
CA LEU A 20 -1.06 -7.81 -27.84
C LEU A 20 -2.21 -8.61 -28.47
N GLY A 21 -2.72 -9.62 -27.76
CA GLY A 21 -3.87 -10.44 -28.21
C GLY A 21 -3.52 -11.89 -28.58
N HIS A 22 -2.22 -12.21 -28.73
CA HIS A 22 -1.74 -13.58 -28.96
C HIS A 22 -0.95 -14.15 -27.78
N THR A 23 -0.44 -13.28 -26.90
CA THR A 23 0.36 -13.65 -25.73
C THR A 23 -0.42 -13.40 -24.45
N ASP A 24 -0.27 -14.30 -23.46
CA ASP A 24 -0.75 -14.07 -22.10
C ASP A 24 -0.27 -12.70 -21.57
N PHE A 25 -1.17 -11.94 -20.94
CA PHE A 25 -0.91 -10.56 -20.56
C PHE A 25 0.23 -10.44 -19.53
N VAL A 26 0.38 -11.41 -18.61
CA VAL A 26 1.47 -11.42 -17.64
C VAL A 26 2.81 -11.62 -18.33
N ASN A 27 2.88 -12.47 -19.36
CA ASN A 27 4.09 -12.62 -20.18
C ASN A 27 4.42 -11.36 -20.99
N PHE A 28 3.40 -10.65 -21.48
CA PHE A 28 3.59 -9.34 -22.10
C PHE A 28 4.18 -8.32 -21.13
N LEU A 29 3.63 -8.21 -19.91
CA LEU A 29 4.19 -7.37 -18.85
C LEU A 29 5.64 -7.77 -18.53
N ASN A 30 5.95 -9.07 -18.45
CA ASN A 30 7.30 -9.54 -18.20
C ASN A 30 8.28 -9.07 -19.30
N ALA A 31 7.87 -9.09 -20.56
CA ALA A 31 8.70 -8.60 -21.64
C ALA A 31 8.94 -7.08 -21.56
N LEU A 32 7.93 -6.30 -21.16
CA LEU A 32 8.09 -4.86 -20.88
C LEU A 32 9.07 -4.61 -19.74
N ILE A 33 8.96 -5.33 -18.61
CA ILE A 33 9.92 -5.21 -17.50
C ILE A 33 11.32 -5.63 -17.95
N LYS A 34 11.45 -6.73 -18.72
CA LYS A 34 12.74 -7.14 -19.32
C LYS A 34 13.32 -6.06 -20.25
N PHE A 35 12.49 -5.33 -20.99
CA PHE A 35 12.92 -4.20 -21.80
C PHE A 35 13.44 -3.06 -20.92
N LEU A 36 12.68 -2.66 -19.90
CA LEU A 36 13.06 -1.58 -18.98
C LEU A 36 14.35 -1.86 -18.20
N ARG A 37 14.62 -3.13 -17.86
CA ARG A 37 15.86 -3.55 -17.18
C ARG A 37 17.12 -3.38 -18.01
N ARG A 38 17.02 -3.33 -19.34
CA ARG A 38 18.21 -3.32 -20.20
C ARG A 38 18.97 -2.01 -20.09
N GLY A 39 20.29 -2.10 -20.07
CA GLY A 39 21.13 -0.93 -19.74
C GLY A 39 21.14 -0.59 -18.24
N GLY A 40 20.49 -1.40 -17.41
CA GLY A 40 20.48 -1.25 -15.95
C GLY A 40 19.85 0.07 -15.50
N LYS A 41 20.30 0.56 -14.34
CA LYS A 41 19.80 1.79 -13.72
C LYS A 41 19.88 3.03 -14.62
N LYS A 42 20.95 3.16 -15.40
CA LYS A 42 21.25 4.36 -16.18
C LYS A 42 20.21 4.61 -17.27
N CYS A 43 19.75 3.54 -17.93
CA CYS A 43 18.80 3.64 -19.03
C CYS A 43 17.34 3.39 -18.61
N ALA A 44 17.08 3.13 -17.32
CA ALA A 44 15.74 2.75 -16.85
C ALA A 44 14.71 3.84 -17.12
N GLY A 45 15.03 5.09 -16.77
CA GLY A 45 14.18 6.26 -17.00
C GLY A 45 13.90 6.48 -18.50
N GLU A 46 14.95 6.57 -19.31
CA GLU A 46 14.85 6.77 -20.77
C GLU A 46 14.00 5.69 -21.46
N ARG A 47 14.14 4.44 -21.05
CA ARG A 47 13.34 3.33 -21.60
C ARG A 47 11.89 3.40 -21.15
N PHE A 48 11.64 3.88 -19.94
CA PHE A 48 10.29 4.12 -19.45
C PHE A 48 9.62 5.23 -20.26
N ASP A 49 10.34 6.32 -20.52
CA ASP A 49 9.88 7.41 -21.37
C ASP A 49 9.61 6.92 -22.80
N LEU A 50 10.43 6.01 -23.34
CA LEU A 50 10.18 5.43 -24.65
C LEU A 50 8.86 4.65 -24.72
N ILE A 51 8.48 3.92 -23.66
CA ILE A 51 7.18 3.25 -23.58
C ILE A 51 6.05 4.29 -23.57
N ILE A 52 6.18 5.31 -22.73
CA ILE A 52 5.20 6.40 -22.64
C ILE A 52 5.02 7.07 -24.00
N ASP A 53 6.10 7.42 -24.68
CA ASP A 53 6.07 8.10 -25.96
C ASP A 53 5.52 7.21 -27.07
N THR A 54 5.82 5.90 -27.04
CA THR A 54 5.20 4.92 -27.95
C THR A 54 3.68 4.89 -27.78
N PHE A 55 3.17 4.88 -26.55
CA PHE A 55 1.73 4.93 -26.29
C PHE A 55 1.08 6.27 -26.66
N LYS A 56 1.79 7.39 -26.50
CA LYS A 56 1.30 8.70 -26.97
C LYS A 56 1.17 8.77 -28.50
N GLN A 57 2.11 8.15 -29.22
CA GLN A 57 2.16 8.16 -30.68
C GLN A 57 1.17 7.17 -31.32
N ASP A 58 0.83 6.08 -30.63
CA ASP A 58 -0.03 5.02 -31.15
C ASP A 58 -1.27 4.80 -30.27
N ARG A 59 -2.34 5.54 -30.57
CA ARG A 59 -3.61 5.46 -29.82
C ARG A 59 -4.30 4.10 -29.94
N GLU A 60 -4.14 3.41 -31.07
CA GLU A 60 -4.75 2.09 -31.26
C GLU A 60 -4.07 1.07 -30.34
N LEU A 61 -2.74 1.06 -30.32
CA LEU A 61 -1.94 0.25 -29.41
C LEU A 61 -2.29 0.53 -27.95
N LEU A 62 -2.38 1.81 -27.56
CA LEU A 62 -2.73 2.21 -26.21
C LEU A 62 -4.14 1.75 -25.81
N SER A 63 -5.12 1.88 -26.72
CA SER A 63 -6.51 1.44 -26.47
C SER A 63 -6.58 -0.07 -26.29
N ARG A 64 -5.89 -0.84 -27.14
CA ARG A 64 -5.79 -2.30 -26.99
C ARG A 64 -5.09 -2.68 -25.68
N PHE A 65 -3.99 -2.00 -25.32
CA PHE A 65 -3.28 -2.26 -24.07
C PHE A 65 -4.16 -1.97 -22.86
N SER A 66 -4.86 -0.84 -22.86
CA SER A 66 -5.77 -0.45 -21.79
C SER A 66 -6.90 -1.46 -21.60
N ARG A 67 -7.52 -1.90 -22.69
CA ARG A 67 -8.53 -2.97 -22.64
C ARG A 67 -7.98 -4.26 -22.03
N CYS A 68 -6.82 -4.74 -22.49
CA CYS A 68 -6.19 -5.94 -21.92
C CYS A 68 -5.85 -5.76 -20.44
N PHE A 69 -5.31 -4.60 -20.06
CA PHE A 69 -4.94 -4.26 -18.69
C PHE A 69 -6.15 -4.31 -17.75
N TYR A 70 -7.26 -3.67 -18.10
CA TYR A 70 -8.44 -3.64 -17.23
C TYR A 70 -9.20 -4.97 -17.21
N ILE A 71 -9.19 -5.75 -18.30
CA ILE A 71 -9.71 -7.13 -18.28
C ILE A 71 -8.89 -7.99 -17.31
N TRP A 72 -7.57 -7.96 -17.42
CA TRP A 72 -6.67 -8.69 -16.53
C TRP A 72 -6.81 -8.24 -15.07
N LEU A 73 -6.86 -6.92 -14.82
CA LEU A 73 -7.00 -6.34 -13.49
C LEU A 73 -8.32 -6.73 -12.81
N ALA A 74 -9.40 -6.88 -13.58
CA ALA A 74 -10.69 -7.32 -13.06
C ALA A 74 -10.72 -8.83 -12.70
N GLN A 75 -9.82 -9.63 -13.26
CA GLN A 75 -9.77 -11.09 -13.07
C GLN A 75 -8.74 -11.52 -12.03
N ILE A 76 -7.68 -10.74 -11.83
CA ILE A 76 -6.59 -11.13 -10.93
C ILE A 76 -7.00 -11.03 -9.44
N HIS A 77 -6.56 -12.00 -8.64
CA HIS A 77 -6.71 -12.00 -7.20
C HIS A 77 -5.73 -11.02 -6.55
N ILE A 78 -6.22 -9.80 -6.29
CA ILE A 78 -5.47 -8.71 -5.65
C ILE A 78 -5.43 -8.87 -4.12
N TYR A 79 -6.49 -9.44 -3.53
CA TYR A 79 -6.63 -9.58 -2.07
C TYR A 79 -5.40 -10.24 -1.37
N PRO A 80 -4.86 -11.37 -1.84
CA PRO A 80 -3.69 -11.99 -1.21
C PRO A 80 -2.46 -11.09 -1.20
N ALA A 81 -2.29 -10.26 -2.23
CA ALA A 81 -1.21 -9.29 -2.31
C ALA A 81 -1.37 -8.19 -1.25
N LEU A 82 -2.58 -7.66 -1.06
CA LEU A 82 -2.86 -6.59 -0.10
C LEU A 82 -2.56 -6.97 1.36
N ILE A 83 -2.78 -8.23 1.73
CA ILE A 83 -2.63 -8.71 3.11
C ILE A 83 -1.28 -9.39 3.41
N LYS A 84 -0.51 -9.80 2.38
CA LYS A 84 0.77 -10.51 2.56
C LYS A 84 1.98 -9.66 2.24
N LEU A 85 1.91 -8.82 1.20
CA LEU A 85 3.10 -8.15 0.69
C LEU A 85 3.53 -7.02 1.63
N GLY A 86 4.79 -7.05 2.04
CA GLY A 86 5.36 -6.04 2.95
C GLY A 86 5.00 -6.22 4.43
N ILE A 87 4.32 -7.31 4.80
CA ILE A 87 4.07 -7.73 6.20
C ILE A 87 4.97 -8.94 6.50
N PHE A 88 5.59 -8.96 7.68
CA PHE A 88 6.39 -10.10 8.13
C PHE A 88 5.57 -11.37 8.27
N SER A 89 6.18 -12.51 7.99
CA SER A 89 5.50 -13.81 8.03
C SER A 89 5.22 -14.31 9.45
N ARG A 90 4.20 -15.17 9.55
CA ARG A 90 3.62 -15.66 10.81
C ARG A 90 4.50 -16.76 11.42
N HIS A 91 5.31 -17.41 10.58
CA HIS A 91 6.31 -18.40 10.96
C HIS A 91 7.71 -17.83 10.72
N SER A 92 8.65 -18.20 11.58
CA SER A 92 10.05 -17.76 11.51
C SER A 92 10.63 -17.93 10.10
N PHE A 93 11.36 -16.91 9.65
CA PHE A 93 12.16 -16.77 8.43
C PHE A 93 12.72 -18.07 7.80
N ALA A 94 13.08 -19.08 8.60
CA ALA A 94 13.58 -20.38 8.16
C ALA A 94 12.57 -21.23 7.37
N ARG A 95 11.26 -21.18 7.69
CA ARG A 95 10.24 -21.98 6.98
C ARG A 95 9.95 -21.42 5.59
N GLU A 96 9.93 -20.09 5.44
CA GLU A 96 9.84 -19.42 4.13
C GLU A 96 11.12 -19.56 3.30
N MET A 97 12.31 -19.56 3.94
CA MET A 97 13.53 -19.97 3.25
C MET A 97 13.46 -21.43 2.78
N GLY A 98 12.89 -22.34 3.58
CA GLY A 98 12.64 -23.72 3.18
C GLY A 98 11.70 -23.85 1.97
N ILE A 99 10.63 -23.04 1.91
CA ILE A 99 9.73 -22.98 0.76
C ILE A 99 10.46 -22.45 -0.49
N ARG A 100 11.27 -21.38 -0.35
CA ARG A 100 12.04 -20.83 -1.48
C ARG A 100 13.17 -21.74 -1.97
N ILE A 101 13.77 -22.53 -1.06
CA ILE A 101 14.73 -23.57 -1.41
C ILE A 101 14.00 -24.70 -2.15
N TYR A 102 12.83 -25.12 -1.68
CA TYR A 102 11.98 -26.12 -2.35
C TYR A 102 11.54 -25.66 -3.75
N GLU A 103 11.11 -24.41 -3.92
CA GLU A 103 10.79 -23.79 -5.21
C GLU A 103 11.99 -23.72 -6.18
N ARG A 104 13.22 -23.68 -5.64
CA ARG A 104 14.45 -23.72 -6.44
C ARG A 104 14.73 -25.12 -7.00
N PHE A 105 14.26 -26.17 -6.33
CA PHE A 105 14.45 -27.58 -6.73
C PHE A 105 13.22 -28.18 -7.42
N SER A 106 12.02 -27.66 -7.18
CA SER A 106 10.77 -28.02 -7.83
C SER A 106 9.94 -26.75 -8.04
N PRO A 107 10.09 -26.05 -9.18
CA PRO A 107 9.34 -24.83 -9.44
C PRO A 107 7.85 -25.16 -9.44
N SER A 108 7.14 -24.74 -8.40
CA SER A 108 5.69 -24.86 -8.35
C SER A 108 5.08 -24.08 -9.51
N TYR A 109 3.95 -24.59 -10.01
CA TYR A 109 3.14 -23.90 -11.01
C TYR A 109 2.90 -22.44 -10.57
N LYS A 110 3.34 -21.47 -11.39
CA LYS A 110 3.14 -20.05 -11.09
C LYS A 110 1.68 -19.71 -11.32
N ASP A 111 0.96 -19.41 -10.24
CA ASP A 111 -0.43 -18.98 -10.32
C ASP A 111 -0.51 -17.52 -10.80
N PHE A 112 -0.57 -17.32 -12.12
CA PHE A 112 -0.73 -15.99 -12.71
C PHE A 112 -2.12 -15.36 -12.50
N ALA A 113 -3.05 -16.07 -11.83
CA ALA A 113 -4.25 -15.46 -11.30
C ALA A 113 -4.02 -14.73 -9.97
N ASN A 114 -2.83 -14.83 -9.35
CA ASN A 114 -2.49 -14.15 -8.09
C ASN A 114 -1.52 -12.98 -8.32
N LEU A 115 -1.88 -11.77 -7.88
CA LEU A 115 -1.04 -10.58 -8.06
C LEU A 115 0.31 -10.69 -7.36
N GLY A 116 0.38 -11.37 -6.21
CA GLY A 116 1.63 -11.61 -5.50
C GLY A 116 2.61 -12.44 -6.33
N GLU A 117 2.12 -13.52 -6.93
CA GLU A 117 2.92 -14.41 -7.79
C GLU A 117 3.33 -13.73 -9.10
N VAL A 118 2.43 -12.94 -9.68
CA VAL A 118 2.78 -12.09 -10.84
C VAL A 118 3.89 -11.14 -10.47
N PHE A 119 3.84 -10.49 -9.31
CA PHE A 119 4.91 -9.58 -8.91
C PHE A 119 6.24 -10.30 -8.69
N LEU A 120 6.23 -11.45 -8.02
CA LEU A 120 7.43 -12.26 -7.82
C LEU A 120 8.01 -12.74 -9.16
N TYR A 121 7.17 -13.07 -10.13
CA TYR A 121 7.59 -13.41 -11.48
C TYR A 121 8.19 -12.22 -12.22
N LEU A 122 7.51 -11.07 -12.19
CA LEU A 122 7.92 -9.86 -12.88
C LEU A 122 9.21 -9.28 -12.29
N PHE A 123 9.38 -9.28 -10.97
CA PHE A 123 10.46 -8.62 -10.20
C PHE A 123 11.34 -9.61 -9.41
N HIS A 124 11.94 -10.58 -10.10
CA HIS A 124 12.76 -11.64 -9.50
C HIS A 124 14.27 -11.34 -9.45
N SER A 125 14.75 -10.22 -10.02
CA SER A 125 16.19 -9.92 -10.10
C SER A 125 16.71 -9.30 -8.81
N GLU A 126 17.92 -9.68 -8.38
CA GLU A 126 18.56 -9.16 -7.16
C GLU A 126 18.78 -7.64 -7.14
N ASN A 127 18.71 -6.98 -8.30
CA ASN A 127 18.89 -5.54 -8.41
C ASN A 127 17.59 -4.78 -8.73
N ASP A 128 16.43 -5.46 -8.69
CA ASP A 128 15.15 -4.82 -9.02
C ASP A 128 14.78 -3.72 -8.03
N ASP A 129 15.09 -3.87 -6.74
CA ASP A 129 14.87 -2.82 -5.72
C ASP A 129 15.59 -1.52 -6.10
N LYS A 130 16.86 -1.69 -6.42
CA LYS A 130 17.83 -0.68 -6.79
C LYS A 130 17.51 -0.02 -8.13
N TRP A 131 16.89 -0.75 -9.04
CA TRP A 131 16.47 -0.29 -10.36
C TRP A 131 15.11 0.42 -10.30
N LEU A 132 14.13 -0.13 -9.59
CA LEU A 132 12.81 0.51 -9.39
C LEU A 132 12.93 1.88 -8.71
N GLN A 133 13.86 2.04 -7.77
CA GLN A 133 14.14 3.32 -7.12
C GLN A 133 14.63 4.42 -8.08
N THR A 134 15.09 4.06 -9.28
CA THR A 134 15.50 5.05 -10.29
C THR A 134 14.34 5.57 -11.13
N LEU A 135 13.21 4.86 -11.14
CA LEU A 135 12.03 5.28 -11.87
C LEU A 135 11.28 6.33 -11.05
N ASN A 136 10.96 7.46 -11.68
CA ASN A 136 10.27 8.54 -11.00
C ASN A 136 8.78 8.19 -10.85
N ILE A 137 8.21 8.46 -9.68
CA ILE A 137 6.76 8.32 -9.44
C ILE A 137 5.92 9.05 -10.49
N ARG A 138 6.40 10.19 -11.02
CA ARG A 138 5.73 10.94 -12.09
C ARG A 138 5.59 10.12 -13.38
N GLN A 139 6.60 9.31 -13.74
CA GLN A 139 6.53 8.47 -14.95
C GLN A 139 5.45 7.39 -14.80
N TRP A 140 5.34 6.78 -13.62
CA TRP A 140 4.28 5.84 -13.31
C TRP A 140 2.89 6.47 -13.40
N LEU A 141 2.73 7.68 -12.85
CA LEU A 141 1.46 8.42 -12.92
C LEU A 141 1.09 8.79 -14.36
N VAL A 142 2.05 9.27 -15.16
CA VAL A 142 1.82 9.58 -16.59
C VAL A 142 1.40 8.32 -17.36
N LEU A 143 2.09 7.19 -17.14
CA LEU A 143 1.73 5.94 -17.77
C LEU A 143 0.32 5.48 -17.36
N TYR A 144 0.00 5.52 -16.07
CA TYR A 144 -1.32 5.16 -15.57
C TYR A 144 -2.41 6.05 -16.16
N GLU A 145 -2.18 7.37 -16.22
CA GLU A 145 -3.15 8.32 -16.76
C GLU A 145 -3.40 8.08 -18.25
N LEU A 146 -2.36 7.79 -19.04
CA LEU A 146 -2.50 7.42 -20.45
C LEU A 146 -3.34 6.16 -20.64
N ILE A 147 -3.09 5.13 -19.82
CA ILE A 147 -3.85 3.87 -19.85
C ILE A 147 -5.31 4.14 -19.47
N ARG A 148 -5.55 4.89 -18.38
CA ARG A 148 -6.88 5.23 -17.89
C ARG A 148 -7.66 6.07 -18.89
N SER A 149 -7.04 7.06 -19.55
CA SER A 149 -7.72 7.95 -20.50
C SER A 149 -8.20 7.24 -21.77
N HIS A 150 -7.69 6.04 -22.06
CA HIS A 150 -8.09 5.20 -23.19
C HIS A 150 -8.81 3.92 -22.74
N ALA A 151 -9.25 3.87 -21.48
CA ALA A 151 -9.98 2.74 -20.95
C ALA A 151 -11.42 2.71 -21.47
N GLU A 152 -11.90 1.52 -21.83
CA GLU A 152 -13.33 1.32 -22.05
C GLU A 152 -14.08 1.54 -20.71
N PRO A 153 -15.10 2.41 -20.65
CA PRO A 153 -15.77 2.76 -19.38
C PRO A 153 -16.29 1.54 -18.61
N SER A 154 -16.84 0.55 -19.32
CA SER A 154 -17.36 -0.68 -18.72
C SER A 154 -16.27 -1.51 -18.00
N LYS A 155 -15.08 -1.58 -18.59
CA LYS A 155 -13.94 -2.35 -18.06
C LYS A 155 -13.29 -1.62 -16.89
N LEU A 156 -13.12 -0.32 -17.01
CA LEU A 156 -12.63 0.54 -15.93
C LEU A 156 -13.55 0.43 -14.70
N GLN A 157 -14.87 0.55 -14.90
CA GLN A 157 -15.85 0.42 -13.82
C GLN A 157 -15.79 -0.98 -13.17
N THR A 158 -15.77 -2.04 -13.98
CA THR A 158 -15.69 -3.42 -13.47
C THR A 158 -14.42 -3.63 -12.64
N ALA A 159 -13.26 -3.21 -13.14
CA ALA A 159 -12.00 -3.32 -12.41
C ALA A 159 -12.01 -2.47 -11.12
N GLY A 160 -12.60 -1.27 -11.16
CA GLY A 160 -12.76 -0.41 -10.00
C GLY A 160 -13.58 -1.06 -8.88
N ILE A 161 -14.73 -1.67 -9.22
CA ILE A 161 -15.56 -2.42 -8.29
C ILE A 161 -14.78 -3.60 -7.69
N ARG A 162 -14.13 -4.40 -8.54
CA ARG A 162 -13.33 -5.56 -8.08
C ARG A 162 -12.18 -5.17 -7.15
N LEU A 163 -11.52 -4.04 -7.43
CA LEU A 163 -10.44 -3.52 -6.59
C LEU A 163 -10.98 -3.01 -5.25
N ALA A 164 -12.13 -2.32 -5.25
CA ALA A 164 -12.80 -1.88 -4.02
C ALA A 164 -13.21 -3.08 -3.15
N ASP A 165 -13.82 -4.11 -3.75
CA ASP A 165 -14.19 -5.35 -3.05
C ASP A 165 -12.97 -6.09 -2.47
N ALA A 166 -11.88 -6.18 -3.24
CA ALA A 166 -10.64 -6.79 -2.77
C ALA A 166 -10.03 -6.02 -1.59
N ARG A 167 -10.10 -4.68 -1.63
CA ARG A 167 -9.62 -3.81 -0.55
C ARG A 167 -10.48 -3.94 0.71
N LEU A 168 -11.82 -3.91 0.59
CA LEU A 168 -12.73 -4.13 1.72
C LEU A 168 -12.51 -5.49 2.38
N ARG A 169 -12.33 -6.56 1.59
CA ARG A 169 -11.98 -7.88 2.12
C ARG A 169 -10.62 -7.88 2.82
N ALA A 170 -9.63 -7.16 2.29
CA ALA A 170 -8.32 -7.04 2.94
C ALA A 170 -8.41 -6.31 4.28
N ILE A 171 -9.17 -5.21 4.35
CA ILE A 171 -9.46 -4.45 5.57
C ILE A 171 -10.10 -5.36 6.63
N GLU A 172 -11.18 -6.06 6.26
CA GLU A 172 -11.89 -7.00 7.15
C GLU A 172 -10.92 -8.05 7.73
N MET A 173 -10.14 -8.70 6.85
CA MET A 173 -9.25 -9.79 7.24
C MET A 173 -8.05 -9.33 8.08
N LEU A 174 -7.47 -8.17 7.77
CA LEU A 174 -6.38 -7.59 8.57
C LEU A 174 -6.86 -7.22 9.98
N SER A 175 -8.11 -6.75 10.13
CA SER A 175 -8.67 -6.44 11.44
C SER A 175 -8.89 -7.70 12.30
N VAL A 176 -9.40 -8.78 11.71
CA VAL A 176 -9.56 -10.09 12.37
C VAL A 176 -8.20 -10.64 12.79
N TRP A 177 -7.19 -10.55 11.91
CA TRP A 177 -5.83 -11.00 12.24
C TRP A 177 -5.19 -10.16 13.33
N THR A 178 -5.40 -8.84 13.32
CA THR A 178 -4.90 -7.94 14.37
C THR A 178 -5.45 -8.32 15.74
N ALA A 179 -6.77 -8.53 15.86
CA ALA A 179 -7.40 -8.98 17.11
C ALA A 179 -6.90 -10.36 17.55
N SER A 180 -6.70 -11.28 16.60
CA SER A 180 -6.20 -12.64 16.89
C SER A 180 -4.74 -12.66 17.32
N GLU A 181 -3.88 -11.84 16.69
CA GLU A 181 -2.45 -11.77 17.05
C GLU A 181 -2.21 -11.08 18.39
N ALA A 182 -3.12 -10.20 18.82
CA ALA A 182 -3.05 -9.53 20.11
C ALA A 182 -3.20 -10.49 21.30
N ILE A 183 -3.92 -11.60 21.15
CA ILE A 183 -4.16 -12.60 22.20
C ILE A 183 -3.11 -13.73 22.20
N GLU A 184 -1.98 -13.54 21.55
CA GLU A 184 -0.85 -14.48 21.64
C GLU A 184 -0.37 -14.60 23.10
N PRO A 185 -0.09 -15.82 23.60
CA PRO A 185 0.26 -16.05 25.01
C PRO A 185 1.43 -15.19 25.51
N ASP A 186 2.40 -14.95 24.63
CA ASP A 186 3.56 -14.11 24.95
C ASP A 186 3.16 -12.64 25.21
N LEU A 187 2.14 -12.11 24.52
CA LEU A 187 1.60 -10.76 24.74
C LEU A 187 0.66 -10.71 25.94
N ILE A 188 -0.18 -11.73 26.14
CA ILE A 188 -1.06 -11.85 27.31
C ILE A 188 -0.25 -11.84 28.60
N ARG A 189 0.90 -12.53 28.63
CA ARG A 189 1.80 -12.51 29.80
C ARG A 189 2.32 -11.11 30.12
N ILE A 190 2.47 -10.25 29.11
CA ILE A 190 2.91 -8.85 29.28
C ILE A 190 1.72 -7.96 29.70
N ALA A 191 0.55 -8.17 29.13
CA ALA A 191 -0.66 -7.41 29.42
C ALA A 191 -1.90 -8.33 29.44
N PRO A 192 -2.28 -8.89 30.61
CA PRO A 192 -3.43 -9.77 30.73
C PRO A 192 -4.76 -9.13 30.31
N ARG A 193 -4.86 -7.79 30.41
CA ARG A 193 -6.03 -7.01 29.97
C ARG A 193 -6.34 -7.15 28.47
N LEU A 194 -5.43 -7.69 27.67
CA LEU A 194 -5.70 -8.01 26.26
C LEU A 194 -6.83 -9.05 26.08
N LEU A 195 -7.12 -9.84 27.12
CA LEU A 195 -8.24 -10.78 27.13
C LEU A 195 -9.60 -10.12 27.40
N GLU A 196 -9.62 -8.86 27.83
CA GLU A 196 -10.86 -8.12 28.08
C GLU A 196 -11.56 -7.80 26.76
N ALA A 197 -12.90 -7.84 26.76
CA ALA A 197 -13.73 -7.61 25.58
C ALA A 197 -13.58 -6.20 24.97
N ASP A 198 -12.99 -5.26 25.72
CA ASP A 198 -12.78 -3.86 25.35
C ASP A 198 -11.31 -3.53 25.04
N SER A 199 -10.48 -4.54 24.75
CA SER A 199 -9.13 -4.27 24.24
C SER A 199 -9.17 -3.46 22.95
N SER A 200 -8.22 -2.53 22.75
CA SER A 200 -8.25 -1.65 21.57
C SER A 200 -8.20 -2.41 20.24
N PHE A 201 -7.58 -3.60 20.20
CA PHE A 201 -7.56 -4.44 19.01
C PHE A 201 -8.93 -5.04 18.67
N VAL A 202 -9.70 -5.47 19.68
CA VAL A 202 -11.07 -5.97 19.49
C VAL A 202 -12.01 -4.82 19.12
N ALA A 203 -11.86 -3.67 19.77
CA ALA A 203 -12.62 -2.48 19.44
C ALA A 203 -12.37 -2.02 17.98
N LEU A 204 -11.11 -1.99 17.54
CA LEU A 204 -10.75 -1.70 16.14
C LEU A 204 -11.39 -2.69 15.17
N GLN A 205 -11.40 -3.99 15.49
CA GLN A 205 -12.05 -5.00 14.65
C GLN A 205 -13.56 -4.78 14.53
N ARG A 206 -14.25 -4.47 15.64
CA ARG A 206 -15.69 -4.18 15.64
C ARG A 206 -16.03 -2.95 14.80
N GLU A 207 -15.28 -1.87 14.96
CA GLU A 207 -15.49 -0.65 14.15
C GLU A 207 -15.16 -0.89 12.68
N THR A 208 -14.12 -1.68 12.38
CA THR A 208 -13.81 -2.07 11.01
C THR A 208 -14.93 -2.89 10.38
N ALA A 209 -15.56 -3.80 11.14
CA ALA A 209 -16.70 -4.59 10.66
C ALA A 209 -17.90 -3.69 10.30
N LYS A 210 -18.19 -2.67 11.12
CA LYS A 210 -19.23 -1.67 10.80
C LYS A 210 -18.92 -0.91 9.52
N LEU A 211 -17.67 -0.48 9.32
CA LEU A 211 -17.24 0.18 8.08
C LEU A 211 -17.44 -0.75 6.87
N VAL A 212 -17.04 -2.01 6.97
CA VAL A 212 -17.15 -2.98 5.88
C VAL A 212 -18.63 -3.24 5.54
N GLU A 213 -19.48 -3.41 6.54
CA GLU A 213 -20.92 -3.57 6.35
C GLU A 213 -21.54 -2.33 5.69
N HIS A 214 -21.15 -1.13 6.14
CA HIS A 214 -21.59 0.13 5.54
C HIS A 214 -21.27 0.21 4.05
N TYR A 215 -20.03 -0.08 3.64
CA TYR A 215 -19.66 -0.05 2.22
C TYR A 215 -20.25 -1.19 1.39
N ARG A 216 -20.68 -2.30 2.01
CA ARG A 216 -21.40 -3.37 1.32
C ARG A 216 -22.85 -3.01 1.05
N ASN A 217 -23.47 -2.23 1.94
CA ASN A 217 -24.91 -1.98 1.95
C ASN A 217 -25.31 -0.55 1.59
N GLY A 218 -24.35 0.39 1.57
CA GLY A 218 -24.59 1.82 1.42
C GLY A 218 -23.62 2.49 0.46
N THR A 219 -24.01 3.68 0.00
CA THR A 219 -23.24 4.50 -0.96
C THR A 219 -22.76 5.82 -0.35
N THR A 220 -23.18 6.12 0.88
CA THR A 220 -22.80 7.36 1.57
C THR A 220 -21.38 7.25 2.15
N PRO A 221 -20.69 8.38 2.37
CA PRO A 221 -19.44 8.39 3.13
C PRO A 221 -19.64 7.83 4.55
N TYR A 222 -18.68 7.05 5.03
CA TYR A 222 -18.65 6.56 6.41
C TYR A 222 -17.96 7.58 7.33
N ASP A 223 -18.51 7.85 8.51
CA ASP A 223 -17.83 8.68 9.52
C ASP A 223 -16.67 7.90 10.15
N THR A 224 -15.44 8.32 9.84
CA THR A 224 -14.23 7.65 10.28
C THR A 224 -13.72 8.13 11.63
N ALA A 225 -14.35 9.14 12.27
CA ALA A 225 -13.81 9.77 13.47
C ALA A 225 -13.54 8.76 14.60
N HIS A 226 -14.49 7.87 14.86
CA HIS A 226 -14.33 6.84 15.89
C HIS A 226 -13.26 5.80 15.50
N LEU A 227 -13.18 5.43 14.22
CA LEU A 227 -12.20 4.47 13.71
C LEU A 227 -10.76 5.00 13.80
N GLU A 228 -10.55 6.29 13.56
CA GLU A 228 -9.25 6.97 13.75
C GLU A 228 -8.79 6.87 15.21
N VAL A 229 -9.70 7.12 16.16
CA VAL A 229 -9.39 6.96 17.60
C VAL A 229 -8.99 5.51 17.92
N MET A 230 -9.67 4.51 17.34
CA MET A 230 -9.31 3.10 17.54
C MET A 230 -7.92 2.76 17.00
N PHE A 231 -7.52 3.33 15.86
CA PHE A 231 -6.16 3.19 15.35
C PHE A 231 -5.11 3.76 16.31
N ASP A 232 -5.32 4.99 16.80
CA ASP A 232 -4.40 5.63 17.74
C ASP A 232 -4.26 4.86 19.06
N GLN A 233 -5.37 4.30 19.56
CA GLN A 233 -5.37 3.43 20.72
C GLN A 233 -4.59 2.13 20.46
N CYS A 234 -4.78 1.49 19.30
CA CYS A 234 -4.03 0.30 18.92
C CYS A 234 -2.52 0.58 18.83
N PHE A 235 -2.11 1.68 18.19
CA PHE A 235 -0.70 2.05 18.10
C PHE A 235 -0.10 2.32 19.48
N SER A 236 -0.83 3.02 20.35
CA SER A 236 -0.43 3.25 21.74
C SER A 236 -0.28 1.95 22.53
N GLN A 237 -1.19 0.99 22.33
CA GLN A 237 -1.14 -0.32 22.97
C GLN A 237 0.07 -1.15 22.47
N ILE A 238 0.38 -1.13 21.17
CA ILE A 238 1.59 -1.77 20.61
C ILE A 238 2.86 -1.16 21.22
N ASP A 239 2.95 0.17 21.30
CA ASP A 239 4.12 0.85 21.86
C ASP A 239 4.27 0.56 23.36
N TYR A 240 3.17 0.48 24.10
CA TYR A 240 3.16 0.03 25.50
C TYR A 240 3.69 -1.40 25.64
N LEU A 241 3.17 -2.34 24.85
CA LEU A 241 3.63 -3.74 24.84
C LEU A 241 5.10 -3.86 24.46
N ARG A 242 5.58 -3.04 23.52
CA ARG A 242 7.00 -2.97 23.14
C ARG A 242 7.88 -2.51 24.30
N ARG A 243 7.49 -1.45 25.00
CA ARG A 243 8.24 -0.93 26.17
C ARG A 243 8.28 -1.94 27.32
N LYS A 244 7.15 -2.57 27.63
CA LYS A 244 7.05 -3.58 28.69
C LYS A 244 7.75 -4.89 28.32
N GLY A 245 7.60 -5.34 27.08
CA GLY A 245 8.19 -6.57 26.58
C GLY A 245 9.70 -6.50 26.42
N THR A 246 10.28 -5.32 26.17
CA THR A 246 11.73 -5.10 25.97
C THR A 246 12.47 -4.47 27.16
N GLY A 247 11.76 -4.20 28.27
CA GLY A 247 12.34 -3.60 29.47
C GLY A 247 13.37 -4.50 30.16
N ALA A 248 14.34 -3.89 30.84
CA ALA A 248 15.36 -4.59 31.62
C ALA A 248 14.70 -5.52 32.66
N GLY A 249 15.02 -6.82 32.59
CA GLY A 249 14.44 -7.87 33.45
C GLY A 249 13.36 -8.75 32.81
N SER A 250 12.87 -8.39 31.61
CA SER A 250 11.70 -9.07 31.00
C SER A 250 12.04 -10.33 30.17
N GLY A 251 13.33 -10.60 29.93
CA GLY A 251 13.76 -11.71 29.07
C GLY A 251 13.10 -11.64 27.67
N SER A 252 13.10 -10.46 27.04
CA SER A 252 12.40 -10.23 25.77
C SER A 252 12.88 -11.22 24.71
N SER A 253 12.05 -12.18 24.36
CA SER A 253 12.38 -13.15 23.33
C SER A 253 12.36 -12.44 21.97
N VAL A 254 13.28 -12.81 21.09
CA VAL A 254 13.27 -12.39 19.67
C VAL A 254 11.89 -12.62 19.03
N LYS A 255 11.17 -13.64 19.52
CA LYS A 255 9.79 -13.96 19.15
C LYS A 255 8.79 -12.83 19.49
N VAL A 256 8.83 -12.25 20.69
CA VAL A 256 7.96 -11.11 21.08
C VAL A 256 8.26 -9.89 20.22
N ALA A 257 9.54 -9.59 20.00
CA ALA A 257 9.93 -8.46 19.15
C ALA A 257 9.41 -8.63 17.70
N HIS A 258 9.54 -9.83 17.14
CA HIS A 258 9.00 -10.18 15.82
C HIS A 258 7.48 -10.04 15.77
N LEU A 259 6.77 -10.56 16.77
CA LEU A 259 5.31 -10.49 16.85
C LEU A 259 4.80 -9.04 16.91
N LEU A 260 5.40 -8.20 17.77
CA LEU A 260 5.02 -6.79 17.89
C LEU A 260 5.30 -5.98 16.63
N GLU A 261 6.39 -6.29 15.93
CA GLU A 261 6.71 -5.65 14.65
C GLU A 261 5.73 -6.06 13.55
N ARG A 262 5.40 -7.35 13.47
CA ARG A 262 4.37 -7.86 12.54
C ARG A 262 3.00 -7.26 12.84
N LEU A 263 2.61 -7.17 14.12
CA LEU A 263 1.36 -6.54 14.54
C LEU A 263 1.32 -5.08 14.11
N ARG A 264 2.41 -4.34 14.32
CA ARG A 264 2.54 -2.94 13.85
C ARG A 264 2.36 -2.83 12.34
N GLN A 265 3.05 -3.65 11.55
CA GLN A 265 2.93 -3.65 10.08
C GLN A 265 1.52 -4.00 9.60
N THR A 266 0.83 -4.90 10.31
CA THR A 266 -0.55 -5.28 10.02
C THR A 266 -1.51 -4.11 10.25
N VAL A 267 -1.37 -3.41 11.39
CA VAL A 267 -2.18 -2.22 11.70
C VAL A 267 -1.87 -1.06 10.75
N ASP A 268 -0.60 -0.81 10.44
CA ASP A 268 -0.20 0.22 9.46
C ASP A 268 -0.82 -0.06 8.08
N ARG A 269 -0.83 -1.32 7.63
CA ARG A 269 -1.47 -1.72 6.37
C ARG A 269 -2.99 -1.59 6.43
N LEU A 270 -3.62 -2.00 7.53
CA LEU A 270 -5.06 -1.84 7.74
C LEU A 270 -5.44 -0.37 7.62
N LYS A 271 -4.73 0.52 8.34
CA LYS A 271 -4.96 1.97 8.26
C LYS A 271 -4.82 2.52 6.85
N LEU A 272 -3.71 2.19 6.15
CA LEU A 272 -3.49 2.62 4.77
C LEU A 272 -4.64 2.23 3.84
N LEU A 273 -5.13 0.99 3.94
CA LEU A 273 -6.22 0.52 3.08
C LEU A 273 -7.54 1.18 3.44
N THR A 274 -7.80 1.41 4.73
CA THR A 274 -8.96 2.17 5.21
C THR A 274 -8.94 3.61 4.69
N ASP A 275 -7.82 4.32 4.80
CA ASP A 275 -7.66 5.69 4.32
C ASP A 275 -7.92 5.77 2.80
N ILE A 276 -7.46 4.78 2.03
CA ILE A 276 -7.75 4.69 0.58
C ILE A 276 -9.24 4.41 0.32
N GLN A 277 -9.87 3.57 1.13
CA GLN A 277 -11.30 3.24 0.99
C GLN A 277 -12.19 4.45 1.27
N THR A 278 -11.85 5.25 2.28
CA THR A 278 -12.67 6.36 2.77
C THR A 278 -12.36 7.68 2.05
N GLY A 279 -11.11 7.89 1.64
CA GLY A 279 -10.70 9.06 0.85
C GLY A 279 -11.34 9.13 -0.55
N ALA A 280 -11.76 7.99 -1.11
CA ALA A 280 -12.46 7.96 -2.40
C ALA A 280 -13.83 8.66 -2.40
N GLY A 281 -14.45 8.85 -1.23
CA GLY A 281 -15.75 9.54 -1.07
C GLY A 281 -15.65 11.07 -0.96
N GLN A 282 -14.46 11.64 -0.82
CA GLN A 282 -14.26 13.09 -0.66
C GLN A 282 -14.01 13.84 -1.99
N GLN A 283 -13.91 13.12 -3.12
CA GLN A 283 -13.65 13.71 -4.45
C GLN A 283 -14.91 13.91 -5.31
N GLN A 284 -16.09 14.08 -4.68
CA GLN A 284 -17.26 14.59 -5.40
C GLN A 284 -17.03 16.08 -5.67
N PRO A 285 -17.01 16.57 -6.93
CA PRO A 285 -16.98 18.01 -7.18
C PRO A 285 -18.22 18.65 -6.54
N PRO A 286 -18.12 19.89 -6.02
CA PRO A 286 -19.28 20.58 -5.47
C PRO A 286 -20.37 20.63 -6.55
N ASP A 287 -21.56 20.18 -6.18
CA ASP A 287 -22.73 20.23 -7.03
C ASP A 287 -23.05 21.71 -7.34
N HIS A 288 -22.66 22.18 -8.52
CA HIS A 288 -22.94 23.54 -8.99
C HIS A 288 -24.43 23.79 -9.32
N ARG A 289 -25.34 22.98 -8.75
CA ARG A 289 -26.80 23.11 -8.92
C ARG A 289 -27.53 23.69 -7.71
N ALA A 290 -26.80 24.31 -6.78
CA ALA A 290 -27.39 25.03 -5.64
C ALA A 290 -27.27 26.57 -5.74
N ASP A 291 -26.79 27.12 -6.87
CA ASP A 291 -26.82 28.56 -7.16
C ASP A 291 -27.94 28.86 -8.17
N GLU A 292 -29.18 28.81 -7.71
CA GLU A 292 -30.28 29.56 -8.34
C GLU A 292 -31.47 29.57 -7.37
N LEU A 293 -31.55 30.63 -6.55
CA LEU A 293 -32.78 31.33 -6.16
C LEU A 293 -32.43 32.61 -5.36
N PRO A 294 -32.98 33.79 -5.71
CA PRO A 294 -32.49 35.07 -5.24
C PRO A 294 -33.12 35.53 -3.91
N HIS A 295 -32.32 36.33 -3.19
CA HIS A 295 -32.61 37.35 -2.17
C HIS A 295 -34.03 37.44 -1.57
N LEU A 296 -34.14 37.48 -0.23
CA LEU A 296 -34.85 38.52 0.54
C LEU A 296 -34.68 38.33 2.07
N ARG A 297 -34.60 39.46 2.79
CA ARG A 297 -34.44 39.69 4.26
C ARG A 297 -33.02 39.45 4.80
N GLY A 298 -32.27 40.43 5.32
CA GLY A 298 -32.64 41.66 6.03
C GLY A 298 -32.40 41.46 7.53
N GLY A 299 -31.26 41.94 8.07
CA GLY A 299 -31.01 41.83 9.52
C GLY A 299 -29.58 42.14 9.97
N ARG A 300 -29.34 43.43 10.25
CA ARG A 300 -28.38 44.06 11.18
C ARG A 300 -27.15 43.29 11.71
N THR A 301 -26.01 43.93 11.44
CA THR A 301 -24.72 43.91 12.13
C THR A 301 -24.82 44.08 13.65
N ILE A 302 -24.10 43.26 14.42
CA ILE A 302 -23.51 43.64 15.72
C ILE A 302 -22.09 43.05 15.77
N GLN A 303 -21.09 43.93 15.82
CA GLN A 303 -19.68 43.60 16.04
C GLN A 303 -19.42 43.49 17.55
N HIS A 304 -18.80 42.40 18.00
CA HIS A 304 -18.18 42.29 19.33
C HIS A 304 -16.65 42.38 19.18
N PRO A 305 -15.94 43.13 20.05
CA PRO A 305 -14.49 43.23 20.00
C PRO A 305 -13.79 42.00 20.66
N PRO A 306 -12.53 41.70 20.29
CA PRO A 306 -11.80 40.56 20.84
C PRO A 306 -11.20 40.86 22.22
N PRO A 307 -11.01 39.85 23.09
CA PRO A 307 -10.34 40.03 24.39
C PRO A 307 -8.80 40.05 24.26
N ALA A 308 -8.16 40.79 25.16
CA ALA A 308 -6.72 41.00 25.25
C ALA A 308 -5.95 39.77 25.80
N PRO A 309 -4.65 39.61 25.46
CA PRO A 309 -3.86 38.42 25.78
C PRO A 309 -3.35 38.37 27.23
N GLN A 310 -3.54 37.23 27.90
CA GLN A 310 -2.96 36.92 29.21
C GLN A 310 -1.55 36.32 29.07
N GLN A 311 -0.63 36.86 29.86
CA GLN A 311 0.78 36.47 29.95
C GLN A 311 0.93 35.25 30.88
N HIS A 312 1.64 34.21 30.43
CA HIS A 312 2.12 33.12 31.29
C HIS A 312 3.65 33.18 31.41
N PRO A 313 4.22 33.25 32.63
CA PRO A 313 5.64 33.04 32.86
C PRO A 313 5.94 31.57 33.17
N TYR A 314 7.18 31.16 32.87
CA TYR A 314 7.98 30.04 33.40
C TYR A 314 8.62 29.18 32.31
N ALA A 315 9.83 29.60 31.92
CA ALA A 315 10.83 28.80 31.24
C ALA A 315 11.73 28.08 32.27
N ARG A 316 12.09 26.83 32.01
CA ARG A 316 13.22 26.12 32.65
C ARG A 316 13.91 25.17 31.66
N PRO A 317 15.20 24.81 31.88
CA PRO A 317 16.19 24.65 30.82
C PRO A 317 16.38 23.22 30.32
N GLN A 318 16.87 23.10 29.08
CA GLN A 318 17.20 21.85 28.39
C GLN A 318 18.58 21.32 28.82
N HIS A 319 18.64 20.05 29.24
CA HIS A 319 19.90 19.31 29.43
C HIS A 319 20.22 18.47 28.18
N TYR A 320 21.37 18.76 27.56
CA TYR A 320 21.95 17.99 26.46
C TYR A 320 22.46 16.62 26.93
N ARG A 321 21.96 15.51 26.35
CA ARG A 321 22.52 14.17 26.51
C ARG A 321 23.00 13.63 25.16
N LYS A 322 24.30 13.34 25.07
CA LYS A 322 25.02 12.80 23.90
C LYS A 322 24.35 11.52 23.36
N GLN A 323 24.06 11.47 22.07
CA GLN A 323 23.53 10.31 21.36
C GLN A 323 24.66 9.32 21.00
N LYS A 324 24.45 8.02 21.27
CA LYS A 324 25.25 6.90 20.73
C LYS A 324 24.66 6.45 19.38
N PRO A 325 25.46 5.96 18.42
CA PRO A 325 24.97 5.58 17.10
C PRO A 325 24.20 4.23 17.15
N PRO A 326 23.17 4.02 16.33
CA PRO A 326 22.50 2.72 16.27
C PRO A 326 23.31 1.70 15.46
N ARG A 327 23.39 0.47 16.00
CA ARG A 327 23.99 -0.72 15.39
C ARG A 327 23.13 -1.28 14.25
N ARG A 328 23.84 -1.79 13.23
CA ARG A 328 23.46 -2.74 12.15
C ARG A 328 21.96 -3.00 11.90
N THR A 329 21.51 -2.51 10.75
CA THR A 329 20.24 -2.86 10.08
C THR A 329 20.16 -4.36 9.75
N LEU A 330 19.06 -5.02 10.17
CA LEU A 330 18.69 -6.34 9.65
C LEU A 330 18.42 -6.25 8.14
N HIS A 331 18.97 -7.18 7.36
CA HIS A 331 18.73 -7.27 5.92
C HIS A 331 17.36 -7.92 5.64
N HIS A 332 16.42 -7.14 5.09
CA HIS A 332 15.14 -7.65 4.58
C HIS A 332 15.28 -8.42 3.24
N PRO A 333 14.45 -9.45 3.00
CA PRO A 333 14.40 -10.15 1.71
C PRO A 333 13.82 -9.26 0.58
N GLN A 334 14.33 -9.47 -0.64
CA GLN A 334 14.10 -8.69 -1.87
C GLN A 334 12.63 -8.26 -2.14
N PRO A 335 11.60 -9.14 -2.09
CA PRO A 335 10.24 -8.73 -2.43
C PRO A 335 9.68 -7.71 -1.43
N GLN A 336 9.99 -7.87 -0.13
CA GLN A 336 9.52 -6.98 0.92
C GLN A 336 10.11 -5.57 0.79
N ARG A 337 11.37 -5.45 0.34
CA ARG A 337 12.04 -4.16 0.09
C ARG A 337 11.44 -3.42 -1.09
N ILE A 338 11.14 -4.13 -2.17
CA ILE A 338 10.55 -3.52 -3.36
C ILE A 338 9.16 -2.94 -3.02
N PHE A 339 8.33 -3.69 -2.29
CA PHE A 339 6.98 -3.26 -1.96
C PHE A 339 6.90 -2.14 -0.91
N GLN A 340 7.75 -2.16 0.12
CA GLN A 340 7.81 -1.05 1.07
C GLN A 340 8.15 0.26 0.34
N ASN A 341 9.04 0.23 -0.65
CA ASN A 341 9.50 1.45 -1.33
C ASN A 341 8.51 1.98 -2.40
N VAL A 342 7.73 1.11 -3.04
CA VAL A 342 6.77 1.51 -4.10
C VAL A 342 5.45 2.04 -3.53
N LEU A 343 5.00 1.57 -2.36
CA LEU A 343 3.73 1.99 -1.75
C LEU A 343 3.86 3.05 -0.63
N LEU A 344 5.00 3.13 0.08
CA LEU A 344 5.17 4.05 1.23
C LEU A 344 5.99 5.31 0.90
N GLY A 345 6.04 5.73 -0.38
CA GLY A 345 6.56 7.01 -0.85
C GLY A 345 7.40 7.82 0.15
N GLY A 346 8.72 7.60 0.12
CA GLY A 346 9.75 8.55 0.56
C GLY A 346 9.42 9.55 1.67
N ARG A 347 9.23 9.09 2.92
CA ARG A 347 9.43 9.94 4.12
C ARG A 347 10.73 9.61 4.82
N ARG A 348 11.87 9.80 4.16
CA ARG A 348 13.19 9.96 4.80
C ARG A 348 14.12 10.81 3.93
N ALA A 349 13.85 12.11 3.84
CA ALA A 349 14.86 13.13 3.52
C ALA A 349 14.27 14.53 3.75
N ALA A 350 14.30 15.01 4.99
CA ALA A 350 14.29 16.44 5.33
C ALA A 350 14.48 16.61 6.85
N SER A 351 15.74 16.64 7.30
CA SER A 351 16.19 17.37 8.51
C SER A 351 17.68 17.10 8.75
N SER A 352 18.50 17.95 8.13
CA SER A 352 19.88 18.33 8.48
C SER A 352 20.32 19.20 7.31
N SER A 353 20.24 20.53 7.40
CA SER A 353 21.17 21.42 8.12
C SER A 353 20.71 22.88 7.83
N PRO A 354 21.26 23.94 8.46
CA PRO A 354 22.44 24.02 9.33
C PRO A 354 22.19 23.81 10.82
#